data_AF-A0A7Y0HX57-F1
#
_entry.id   AF-A0A7Y0HX57-F1
#
_cell.length_a   1.000
_cell.length_b   1.000
_cell.length_c   1.000
_cell.angle_alpha   90.00
_cell.angle_beta   90.00
_cell.angle_gamma   90.00
#
_symmetry.space_group_name_H-M   'P 1'
#
loop_
_entity.id
_entity.type
_entity.pdbx_description
1 polymer ?
#
loop_
_entity_poly.entity_id
_entity_poly.type
_entity_poly.pdbx_seq_one_letter_code
_entity_poly.pdbx_strand_id
1 'polypeptide(L)'
;MAFVRRVAADHLALVIANDTLAAWVGTWTVERRDFDGTVLASQSFDVTFAAGEPGHVTLALDEAVATFGDASREMLVATPVAAGGDGGAVAGGFARVIYNPADVIDQRLDRTPLDARVAAVGDGYTS
;
A
#
# COMPACT_ATOMS: atom_id res chain seq x y z
N MET A 1 3.85 -3.09 37.78
CA MET A 1 3.40 -2.87 36.39
C MET A 1 4.53 -2.19 35.63
N ALA A 2 5.16 -2.87 34.67
CA ALA A 2 6.20 -2.29 33.84
C ALA A 2 5.54 -1.62 32.63
N PHE A 3 5.68 -0.30 32.50
CA PHE A 3 5.37 0.39 31.25
C PHE A 3 6.42 -0.02 30.22
N VAL A 4 6.01 -0.69 29.15
CA VAL A 4 6.86 -0.88 27.97
C VAL A 4 7.03 0.51 27.34
N ARG A 5 8.19 1.12 27.51
CA ARG A 5 8.57 2.34 26.79
C ARG A 5 8.73 1.95 25.32
N ARG A 6 7.73 2.25 24.49
CA ARG A 6 7.86 2.11 23.04
C ARG A 6 8.99 3.05 22.59
N VAL A 7 10.03 2.47 22.02
CA VAL A 7 11.07 3.24 21.32
C VAL A 7 10.38 3.88 20.11
N ALA A 8 10.62 5.18 19.89
CA ALA A 8 10.13 5.83 18.68
C ALA A 8 10.81 5.16 17.48
N ALA A 9 10.04 4.74 16.48
CA ALA A 9 10.63 4.25 15.24
C ALA A 9 11.27 5.42 14.49
N ASP A 10 12.49 5.23 13.98
CA ASP A 10 13.25 6.30 13.32
C ASP A 10 12.69 6.62 11.92
N HIS A 11 11.98 5.68 11.29
CA HIS A 11 11.32 5.84 9.99
C HIS A 11 10.26 4.75 9.78
N LEU A 12 9.36 4.99 8.81
CA LEU A 12 8.42 3.99 8.30
C LEU A 12 8.98 3.39 7.00
N ALA A 13 8.80 2.09 6.77
CA ALA A 13 9.35 1.41 5.60
C ALA A 13 8.32 0.47 4.96
N LEU A 14 8.39 0.37 3.62
CA LEU A 14 7.77 -0.70 2.86
C LEU A 14 8.74 -1.89 2.81
N VAL A 15 8.31 -3.04 3.31
CA VAL A 15 9.07 -4.29 3.23
C VAL A 15 8.42 -5.20 2.20
N ILE A 16 9.18 -5.61 1.20
CA ILE A 16 8.73 -6.51 0.14
C ILE A 16 9.54 -7.79 0.26
N ALA A 17 8.86 -8.91 0.46
CA ALA A 17 9.49 -10.23 0.59
C ALA A 17 9.04 -11.13 -0.55
N ASN A 18 9.98 -11.60 -1.36
CA ASN A 18 9.77 -12.67 -2.33
C ASN A 18 10.25 -13.98 -1.71
N ASP A 19 9.32 -14.80 -1.23
CA ASP A 19 9.58 -16.12 -0.67
C ASP A 19 9.56 -17.24 -1.73
N THR A 20 9.44 -16.86 -3.01
CA THR A 20 9.44 -17.77 -4.14
C THR A 20 10.82 -17.87 -4.80
N LEU A 21 10.99 -18.82 -5.72
CA LEU A 21 12.15 -18.90 -6.61
C LEU A 21 11.92 -18.15 -7.95
N ALA A 22 10.75 -17.54 -8.13
CA ALA A 22 10.43 -16.80 -9.34
C ALA A 22 11.09 -15.42 -9.31
N ALA A 23 11.64 -14.99 -10.46
CA ALA A 23 12.06 -13.62 -10.63
C ALA A 23 10.85 -12.68 -10.59
N TRP A 24 11.07 -11.45 -10.12
CA TRP A 24 10.08 -10.39 -10.20
C TRP A 24 10.77 -9.06 -10.44
N VAL A 25 10.24 -8.27 -11.37
CA VAL A 25 10.71 -6.91 -11.66
C VAL A 25 9.48 -6.01 -11.74
N GLY A 26 9.53 -4.84 -11.12
CA GLY A 26 8.44 -3.90 -11.18
C GLY A 26 8.68 -2.66 -10.33
N THR A 27 7.68 -1.78 -10.36
CA THR A 27 7.68 -0.54 -9.59
C THR A 27 6.64 -0.65 -8.48
N TRP A 28 6.98 -0.14 -7.30
CA TRP A 28 6.06 0.06 -6.20
C TRP A 28 5.78 1.54 -6.03
N THR A 29 4.52 1.94 -6.08
CA THR A 29 4.09 3.30 -5.77
C THR A 29 3.38 3.32 -4.43
N VAL A 30 3.91 4.08 -3.48
CA VAL A 30 3.34 4.28 -2.14
C VAL A 30 2.73 5.66 -2.08
N GLU A 31 1.44 5.73 -1.76
CA GLU A 31 0.71 6.98 -1.67
C GLU A 31 0.10 7.16 -0.30
N ARG A 32 0.26 8.35 0.26
CA ARG A 32 -0.52 8.83 1.39
C ARG A 32 -1.79 9.47 0.85
N ARG A 33 -2.94 8.99 1.29
CA ARG A 33 -4.25 9.43 0.81
C ARG A 33 -5.19 9.79 1.96
N ASP A 34 -6.11 10.72 1.73
CA ASP A 34 -7.32 10.84 2.55
C ASP A 34 -8.29 9.68 2.16
N PHE A 35 -9.23 9.34 3.02
CA PHE A 35 -10.25 8.32 2.77
C PHE A 35 -11.19 8.63 1.62
N ASP A 36 -11.30 9.91 1.20
CA ASP A 36 -12.00 10.28 -0.02
C ASP A 36 -11.24 9.92 -1.31
N GLY A 37 -10.02 9.39 -1.19
CA GLY A 37 -9.16 8.97 -2.29
C GLY A 37 -8.17 10.03 -2.77
N THR A 38 -8.22 11.26 -2.23
CA THR A 38 -7.27 12.32 -2.55
C THR A 38 -5.85 11.91 -2.19
N VAL A 39 -4.92 11.97 -3.16
CA VAL A 39 -3.50 11.71 -2.93
C VAL A 39 -2.84 12.97 -2.35
N LEU A 40 -2.28 12.82 -1.15
CA LEU A 40 -1.60 13.87 -0.39
C LEU A 40 -0.09 13.86 -0.60
N ALA A 41 0.50 12.67 -0.79
CA ALA A 41 1.91 12.48 -1.13
C ALA A 41 2.10 11.13 -1.85
N SER A 42 3.15 11.02 -2.68
CA SER A 42 3.47 9.82 -3.45
C SER A 42 4.98 9.62 -3.56
N GLN A 43 5.42 8.36 -3.49
CA GLN A 43 6.81 7.94 -3.68
C GLN A 43 6.83 6.63 -4.47
N SER A 44 7.81 6.45 -5.36
CA SER A 44 7.95 5.22 -6.15
C SER A 44 9.34 4.60 -6.02
N PHE A 45 9.39 3.27 -6.11
CA PHE A 45 10.60 2.47 -6.02
C PHE A 45 10.63 1.41 -7.11
N ASP A 46 11.74 1.31 -7.83
CA ASP A 46 11.99 0.18 -8.73
C ASP A 46 12.63 -0.96 -7.94
N VAL A 47 12.05 -2.16 -8.07
CA VAL A 47 12.43 -3.34 -7.29
C VAL A 47 12.63 -4.53 -8.22
N THR A 48 13.66 -5.31 -7.93
CA THR A 48 14.04 -6.50 -8.70
C THR A 48 14.43 -7.63 -7.76
N PHE A 49 13.89 -8.82 -8.03
CA PHE A 49 14.28 -10.10 -7.44
C PHE A 49 14.74 -11.04 -8.56
N ALA A 50 15.92 -11.64 -8.37
CA ALA A 50 16.46 -12.62 -9.31
C ALA A 50 15.77 -13.99 -9.16
N ALA A 51 15.73 -14.78 -10.24
CA ALA A 51 15.24 -16.15 -10.17
C ALA A 51 16.17 -17.02 -9.32
N GLY A 52 15.61 -17.93 -8.53
CA GLY A 52 16.35 -18.84 -7.67
C GLY A 52 16.84 -18.24 -6.35
N GLU A 53 16.57 -16.97 -6.08
CA GLU A 53 17.03 -16.26 -4.89
C GLU A 53 15.85 -15.66 -4.10
N PRO A 54 15.30 -16.39 -3.11
CA PRO A 54 14.33 -15.83 -2.17
C PRO A 54 14.98 -14.71 -1.36
N GLY A 55 14.23 -13.66 -1.05
CA GLY A 55 14.78 -12.51 -0.35
C GLY A 55 13.77 -11.43 -0.02
N HIS A 56 14.26 -10.34 0.55
CA HIS A 56 13.45 -9.16 0.82
C HIS A 56 14.24 -7.88 0.57
N VAL A 57 13.50 -6.79 0.36
CA VAL A 57 14.03 -5.43 0.35
C VAL A 57 13.23 -4.59 1.35
N THR A 58 13.93 -3.68 2.02
CA THR A 58 13.36 -2.70 2.94
C THR A 58 13.57 -1.32 2.35
N LEU A 59 12.48 -0.61 2.09
CA LEU A 59 12.45 0.69 1.43
C LEU A 59 11.93 1.74 2.41
N ALA A 60 12.81 2.61 2.90
CA ALA A 60 12.42 3.70 3.79
C ALA A 60 11.54 4.69 3.02
N LEU A 61 10.42 5.09 3.65
CA LEU A 61 9.53 6.10 3.09
C LEU A 61 10.03 7.49 3.44
N ASP A 62 9.94 8.40 2.46
CA ASP A 62 10.25 9.81 2.68
C ASP A 62 9.27 10.42 3.70
N GLU A 63 9.72 11.43 4.45
CA GLU A 63 8.88 12.07 5.48
C GLU A 63 7.55 12.58 4.94
N ALA A 64 7.50 13.04 3.68
CA ALA A 64 6.27 13.51 3.05
C ALA A 64 5.18 12.43 2.94
N VAL A 65 5.59 11.18 2.75
CA VAL A 65 4.69 10.01 2.71
C VAL A 65 4.51 9.44 4.11
N ALA A 66 5.56 9.36 4.93
CA ALA A 66 5.51 8.74 6.26
C ALA A 66 4.82 9.59 7.34
N THR A 67 4.68 10.89 7.13
CA THR A 67 4.13 11.84 8.11
C THR A 67 2.67 12.16 7.79
N PHE A 68 1.76 11.68 8.64
CA PHE A 68 0.32 11.93 8.52
C PHE A 68 -0.06 13.30 9.09
N GLY A 69 -0.91 14.04 8.38
CA GLY A 69 -1.47 15.29 8.87
C GLY A 69 -2.57 15.03 9.89
N ASP A 70 -3.60 14.28 9.48
CA ASP A 70 -4.65 13.72 10.33
C ASP A 70 -4.69 12.19 10.18
N ALA A 71 -4.00 11.49 11.09
CA ALA A 71 -3.96 10.03 11.12
C ALA A 71 -5.35 9.36 11.22
N SER A 72 -6.40 10.07 11.66
CA SER A 72 -7.76 9.52 11.73
C SER A 72 -8.50 9.53 10.40
N ARG A 73 -7.94 10.18 9.37
CA ARG A 73 -8.53 10.34 8.03
C ARG A 73 -7.62 9.87 6.90
N GLU A 74 -6.37 9.57 7.20
CA GLU A 74 -5.36 9.25 6.21
C GLU A 74 -4.98 7.77 6.24
N MET A 75 -4.51 7.27 5.10
CA MET A 75 -3.95 5.92 4.95
C MET A 75 -2.79 5.92 3.98
N LEU A 76 -1.96 4.87 4.06
CA LEU A 76 -1.00 4.55 3.02
C LEU A 76 -1.53 3.44 2.14
N VAL A 77 -1.32 3.58 0.84
CA VAL A 77 -1.61 2.57 -0.16
C VAL A 77 -0.34 2.31 -0.97
N ALA A 78 0.21 1.11 -0.87
CA ALA A 78 1.35 0.67 -1.67
C ALA A 78 0.86 -0.26 -2.78
N THR A 79 1.06 0.14 -4.03
CA THR A 79 0.58 -0.58 -5.21
C THR A 79 1.75 -1.10 -6.04
N PRO A 80 1.86 -2.42 -6.26
CA PRO A 80 2.85 -2.98 -7.16
C PRO A 80 2.38 -2.93 -8.62
N VAL A 81 3.30 -2.64 -9.52
CA VAL A 81 3.13 -2.79 -10.97
C VAL A 81 4.29 -3.63 -11.51
N ALA A 82 4.01 -4.86 -11.94
CA ALA A 82 5.02 -5.69 -12.59
C ALA A 82 5.47 -5.03 -13.91
N ALA A 83 6.73 -5.21 -14.29
CA ALA A 83 7.26 -4.70 -15.56
C ALA A 83 6.42 -5.23 -16.74
N GLY A 84 5.86 -4.32 -17.54
CA GLY A 84 4.97 -4.64 -18.66
C GLY A 84 3.49 -4.87 -18.29
N GLY A 85 3.12 -4.73 -17.02
CA GLY A 85 1.72 -4.73 -16.57
C GLY A 85 1.11 -3.32 -16.51
N ASP A 86 -0.22 -3.25 -16.42
CA ASP A 86 -1.02 -2.01 -16.40
C ASP A 86 -1.51 -1.61 -14.99
N GLY A 87 -0.97 -2.23 -13.94
CA GLY A 87 -1.18 -1.81 -12.54
C GLY A 87 -2.35 -2.46 -11.80
N GLY A 88 -2.89 -3.57 -12.32
CA GLY A 88 -3.83 -4.43 -11.60
C GLY A 88 -3.16 -5.49 -10.71
N ALA A 89 -3.90 -6.03 -9.75
CA ALA A 89 -3.48 -7.21 -9.00
C ALA A 89 -3.30 -8.40 -9.97
N VAL A 90 -2.06 -8.70 -10.33
CA VAL A 90 -1.72 -9.82 -11.22
C VAL A 90 -1.84 -11.14 -10.46
N ALA A 91 -2.55 -12.11 -11.03
CA ALA A 91 -2.59 -13.47 -10.48
C ALA A 91 -1.16 -14.04 -10.42
N GLY A 92 -0.67 -14.32 -9.20
CA GLY A 92 0.70 -14.77 -8.96
C GLY A 92 1.73 -13.66 -8.73
N GLY A 93 1.32 -12.40 -8.64
CA GLY A 93 2.18 -11.26 -8.28
C GLY A 93 1.89 -10.71 -6.87
N PHE A 94 2.60 -9.64 -6.50
CA PHE A 94 2.34 -8.93 -5.25
C PHE A 94 0.96 -8.26 -5.24
N ALA A 95 0.32 -8.26 -4.08
CA ALA A 95 -0.93 -7.54 -3.85
C ALA A 95 -0.68 -6.10 -3.41
N ARG A 96 -1.67 -5.24 -3.62
CA ARG A 96 -1.72 -3.90 -3.01
C ARG A 96 -1.77 -4.03 -1.47
N VAL A 97 -1.03 -3.18 -0.78
CA VAL A 97 -0.98 -3.12 0.69
C VAL A 97 -1.62 -1.82 1.17
N ILE A 98 -2.37 -1.89 2.26
CA ILE A 98 -2.99 -0.73 2.92
C ILE A 98 -2.52 -0.68 4.37
N TYR A 99 -2.09 0.50 4.81
CA TYR A 99 -1.72 0.76 6.20
C TYR A 99 -2.51 1.96 6.74
N ASN A 100 -3.25 1.73 7.82
CA ASN A 100 -4.00 2.77 8.53
C ASN A 100 -3.25 3.13 9.82
N PRO A 101 -2.87 4.40 10.02
CA PRO A 101 -2.10 4.83 11.19
C PRO A 101 -2.96 4.95 12.47
N ALA A 102 -4.28 5.12 12.35
CA ALA A 102 -5.21 5.10 13.47
C ALA A 102 -5.83 3.71 13.70
N ASP A 103 -6.02 3.35 14.96
CA ASP A 103 -6.73 2.13 15.35
C ASP A 103 -8.21 2.23 14.93
N VAL A 104 -8.87 1.10 14.66
CA VAL A 104 -10.19 1.05 14.00
C VAL A 104 -11.27 1.84 14.74
N ILE A 105 -11.14 1.97 16.08
CA ILE A 105 -12.07 2.70 16.95
C ILE A 105 -12.02 4.22 16.71
N ASP A 106 -10.85 4.74 16.32
CA ASP A 106 -10.61 6.18 16.13
C ASP A 106 -10.63 6.60 14.66
N GLN A 107 -10.85 5.66 13.73
CA GLN A 107 -10.96 5.98 12.30
C GLN A 107 -12.25 6.74 12.01
N ARG A 108 -12.10 7.96 11.46
CA ARG A 108 -13.22 8.82 11.04
C ARG A 108 -13.67 8.48 9.62
N LEU A 109 -13.91 7.20 9.37
CA LEU A 109 -14.66 6.78 8.20
C LEU A 109 -16.05 7.40 8.27
N ASP A 110 -16.56 7.87 7.13
CA ASP A 110 -17.97 8.21 7.03
C ASP A 110 -18.78 6.95 7.37
N ARG A 111 -19.66 7.07 8.37
CA ARG A 111 -20.51 5.95 8.80
C ARG A 111 -21.62 5.68 7.80
N THR A 112 -21.85 6.59 6.87
CA THR A 112 -22.80 6.44 5.76
C THR A 112 -22.22 5.44 4.77
N PRO A 113 -22.85 4.26 4.57
CA PRO A 113 -22.36 3.29 3.61
C PRO A 113 -22.36 3.87 2.20
N LEU A 114 -21.28 3.65 1.45
CA LEU A 114 -21.28 3.88 0.01
C LEU A 114 -22.23 2.87 -0.65
N ASP A 115 -23.24 3.36 -1.39
CA ASP A 115 -24.02 2.53 -2.31
C ASP A 115 -23.27 2.51 -3.65
N ALA A 116 -22.48 1.46 -3.87
CA ALA A 116 -21.78 1.22 -5.12
C ALA A 116 -22.37 -0.03 -5.78
N ARG A 117 -22.73 0.08 -7.06
CA ARG A 117 -23.27 -1.04 -7.85
C ARG A 117 -22.44 -1.19 -9.12
N VAL A 118 -22.18 -2.43 -9.48
CA VAL A 118 -21.54 -2.78 -10.75
C VAL A 118 -22.54 -3.61 -11.53
N ALA A 119 -22.87 -3.18 -12.74
CA ALA A 119 -23.70 -3.95 -13.65
C ALA A 119 -22.83 -4.51 -14.78
N ALA A 120 -22.96 -5.81 -15.04
CA ALA A 120 -22.35 -6.42 -16.21
C ALA A 120 -23.10 -5.95 -17.47
N VAL A 121 -22.36 -5.47 -18.47
CA VAL A 121 -22.89 -5.06 -19.76
C VAL A 121 -22.10 -5.76 -20.85
N GLY A 122 -22.70 -6.73 -21.53
CA GLY A 122 -22.10 -7.47 -22.65
C GLY A 122 -20.74 -8.06 -22.32
N ASP A 123 -19.68 -7.35 -22.74
CA ASP A 123 -18.27 -7.74 -22.61
C ASP A 123 -17.51 -6.96 -21.51
N GLY A 124 -18.21 -6.28 -20.59
CA GLY A 124 -17.57 -5.48 -19.55
C GLY A 124 -18.45 -5.13 -18.35
N TYR A 125 -17.98 -4.14 -17.58
CA TYR A 125 -18.65 -3.64 -16.38
C TYR A 125 -18.79 -2.12 -16.47
N THR A 126 -19.93 -1.59 -16.02
CA THR A 126 -20.09 -0.14 -15.80
C THR A 126 -20.30 0.12 -14.31
N SER A 127 -19.67 1.19 -13.82
CA SER A 127 -19.86 1.80 -12.49
C SER A 127 -20.93 2.87 -12.52
#